data_AF-W7VTX4-F1
#
_entry.id   AF-W7VTX4-F1
#
_cell.length_a   1.000
_cell.length_b   1.000
_cell.length_c   1.000
_cell.angle_alpha   90.00
_cell.angle_beta   90.00
_cell.angle_gamma   90.00
#
_symmetry.space_group_name_H-M   'P 1'
#
loop_
_entity.id
_entity.type
_entity.pdbx_description
1 polymer ?
#
loop_
_entity_poly.entity_id
_entity_poly.type
_entity_poly.pdbx_seq_one_letter_code
_entity_poly.pdbx_strand_id
1 'polypeptide(L)'
;MVSEYALGTPPIAAHFPLRNRLIAGLTRGTLVVEAALQSGSLITARLALEAGREVFAIPGSIHAPQSRGCHALIKQGAKLVDSAADILEELRWFDAPDRPSPTTSSPSVEDPVLAALGHDPVTLDALSARIGWPPAELSARLLALELSGDVVRLPGQLFQRLVQA
;
A
#
# COMPACT_ATOMS: atom_id res chain seq x y z
N MET A 1 -17.81 17.09 -2.87
CA MET A 1 -18.18 17.13 -4.30
C MET A 1 -17.17 18.01 -5.04
N VAL A 2 -16.84 17.67 -6.29
CA VAL A 2 -15.86 18.40 -7.13
C VAL A 2 -16.50 18.69 -8.49
N SER A 3 -16.28 19.90 -9.03
CA SER A 3 -16.75 20.33 -10.36
C SER A 3 -15.76 21.33 -10.97
N GLU A 4 -15.63 21.30 -12.30
CA GLU A 4 -14.84 22.29 -13.07
C GLU A 4 -15.69 23.48 -13.56
N TYR A 5 -17.00 23.48 -13.29
CA TYR A 5 -17.93 24.52 -13.73
C TYR A 5 -18.26 25.51 -12.61
N ALA A 6 -18.54 26.75 -13.00
CA ALA A 6 -18.96 27.80 -12.08
C ALA A 6 -20.28 27.46 -11.35
N LEU A 7 -20.45 28.02 -10.16
CA LEU A 7 -21.69 27.87 -9.38
C LEU A 7 -22.90 28.35 -10.20
N GLY A 8 -23.97 27.56 -10.18
CA GLY A 8 -25.19 27.83 -10.94
C GLY A 8 -25.19 27.30 -12.38
N THR A 9 -24.09 26.72 -12.88
CA THR A 9 -24.08 26.08 -14.22
C THR A 9 -25.04 24.88 -14.26
N PRO A 10 -26.02 24.82 -15.19
CA PRO A 10 -26.95 23.71 -15.27
C PRO A 10 -26.27 22.42 -15.79
N PRO A 11 -26.83 21.24 -15.50
CA PRO A 11 -26.33 19.97 -16.05
C PRO A 11 -26.71 19.84 -17.53
N ILE A 12 -25.75 20.06 -18.42
CA ILE A 12 -25.93 19.94 -19.88
C ILE A 12 -25.39 18.58 -20.34
N ALA A 13 -26.09 17.91 -21.28
CA ALA A 13 -25.72 16.60 -21.80
C ALA A 13 -24.24 16.49 -22.26
N ALA A 14 -23.73 17.55 -22.91
CA ALA A 14 -22.34 17.60 -23.37
C ALA A 14 -21.29 17.62 -22.24
N HIS A 15 -21.67 18.04 -21.03
CA HIS A 15 -20.74 18.09 -19.89
C HIS A 15 -20.49 16.71 -19.27
N PHE A 16 -21.40 15.75 -19.43
CA PHE A 16 -21.26 14.44 -18.79
C PHE A 16 -20.03 13.66 -19.31
N PRO A 17 -19.81 13.49 -20.64
CA PRO A 17 -18.62 12.81 -21.14
C PRO A 17 -17.33 13.57 -20.80
N LEU A 18 -17.36 14.90 -20.84
CA LEU A 18 -16.20 15.74 -20.51
C LEU A 18 -15.76 15.54 -19.06
N ARG A 19 -16.71 15.52 -18.12
CA ARG A 19 -16.45 15.32 -16.70
C ARG A 19 -15.83 13.95 -16.40
N ASN A 20 -16.10 12.92 -17.20
CA ASN A 20 -15.57 11.57 -16.95
C ASN A 20 -14.04 11.52 -16.90
N ARG A 21 -13.35 12.44 -17.60
CA ARG A 21 -11.89 12.58 -17.52
C ARG A 21 -11.40 12.91 -16.10
N LEU A 22 -12.19 13.66 -15.34
CA LEU A 22 -11.86 14.00 -13.96
C LEU A 22 -11.96 12.76 -13.07
N ILE A 23 -12.97 11.91 -13.29
CA ILE A 23 -13.13 10.65 -12.55
C ILE A 23 -11.95 9.72 -12.84
N ALA A 24 -11.65 9.49 -14.12
CA ALA A 24 -10.52 8.67 -14.53
C ALA A 24 -9.19 9.21 -13.97
N GLY A 25 -8.95 10.53 -14.10
CA GLY A 25 -7.70 11.17 -13.67
C GLY A 25 -7.48 11.19 -12.15
N LEU A 26 -8.55 11.28 -11.36
CA LEU A 26 -8.47 11.34 -9.89
C LEU A 26 -8.36 9.96 -9.22
N THR A 27 -8.48 8.87 -9.97
CA THR A 27 -8.46 7.49 -9.43
C THR A 27 -7.13 6.80 -9.71
N ARG A 28 -6.77 5.84 -8.85
CA ARG A 28 -5.66 4.89 -9.12
C ARG A 28 -6.11 3.79 -10.10
N GLY A 29 -7.39 3.43 -10.05
CA GLY A 29 -8.02 2.54 -11.02
C GLY A 29 -9.55 2.69 -11.00
N THR A 30 -10.20 2.22 -12.07
CA THR A 30 -11.64 2.33 -12.29
C THR A 30 -12.29 0.95 -12.37
N LEU A 31 -13.29 0.68 -11.52
CA LEU A 31 -14.10 -0.53 -11.56
C LEU A 31 -15.39 -0.31 -12.35
N VAL A 32 -15.67 -1.17 -13.32
CA VAL A 32 -16.94 -1.24 -14.06
C VAL A 32 -17.74 -2.45 -13.60
N VAL A 33 -18.85 -2.19 -12.90
CA VAL A 33 -19.75 -3.23 -12.38
C VAL A 33 -20.66 -3.74 -13.50
N GLU A 34 -21.35 -2.82 -14.18
CA GLU A 34 -22.27 -3.12 -15.28
C GLU A 34 -22.17 -2.04 -16.36
N ALA A 35 -22.11 -2.47 -17.62
CA ALA A 35 -22.10 -1.62 -18.79
C ALA A 35 -22.62 -2.35 -20.03
N ALA A 36 -23.63 -1.78 -20.69
CA ALA A 36 -23.93 -2.14 -22.08
C ALA A 36 -22.84 -1.58 -23.01
N LEU A 37 -22.75 -2.08 -24.26
CA LEU A 37 -21.74 -1.65 -25.25
C LEU A 37 -21.76 -0.14 -25.58
N GLN A 38 -22.89 0.53 -25.36
CA GLN A 38 -23.06 1.98 -25.58
C GLN A 38 -23.12 2.78 -24.27
N SER A 39 -22.71 2.18 -23.14
CA SER A 39 -22.75 2.84 -21.84
C SER A 39 -21.71 3.95 -21.72
N GLY A 40 -22.10 5.09 -21.14
CA GLY A 40 -21.19 6.18 -20.80
C GLY A 40 -20.06 5.78 -19.84
N SER A 41 -20.26 4.73 -19.04
CA SER A 41 -19.22 4.17 -18.15
C SER A 41 -18.00 3.66 -18.92
N LEU A 42 -18.19 3.18 -20.17
CA LEU A 42 -17.10 2.73 -21.03
C LEU A 42 -16.21 3.88 -21.49
N ILE A 43 -16.75 5.11 -21.54
CA ILE A 43 -15.95 6.32 -21.81
C ILE A 43 -14.97 6.53 -20.66
N THR A 44 -15.42 6.43 -19.41
CA THR A 44 -14.55 6.56 -18.22
C THR A 44 -13.48 5.47 -18.18
N ALA A 45 -13.86 4.21 -18.43
CA ALA A 45 -12.91 3.10 -18.48
C ALA A 45 -11.85 3.30 -19.56
N ARG A 46 -12.25 3.73 -20.76
CA ARG A 46 -11.31 4.05 -21.83
C ARG A 46 -10.35 5.18 -21.44
N LEU A 47 -10.88 6.27 -20.88
CA LEU A 47 -10.05 7.40 -20.42
C LEU A 47 -9.07 6.98 -19.31
N ALA A 48 -9.46 6.05 -18.44
CA ALA A 48 -8.58 5.48 -17.42
C ALA A 48 -7.43 4.69 -18.05
N LEU A 49 -7.71 3.81 -19.01
CA LEU A 49 -6.67 3.07 -19.77
C LEU A 49 -5.72 4.02 -20.51
N GLU A 50 -6.26 5.03 -21.21
CA GLU A 50 -5.46 6.04 -21.92
C GLU A 50 -4.56 6.85 -20.97
N ALA A 51 -4.98 7.02 -19.71
CA ALA A 51 -4.21 7.68 -18.66
C ALA A 51 -3.25 6.73 -17.91
N GLY A 52 -3.09 5.48 -18.35
CA GLY A 52 -2.24 4.49 -17.69
C GLY A 52 -2.73 4.10 -16.29
N ARG A 53 -4.06 4.10 -16.08
CA ARG A 53 -4.70 3.66 -14.84
C ARG A 53 -5.25 2.25 -15.00
N GLU A 54 -5.29 1.53 -13.89
CA GLU A 54 -5.88 0.20 -13.85
C GLU A 54 -7.38 0.26 -14.15
N VAL A 55 -7.87 -0.70 -14.93
CA VAL A 55 -9.31 -0.86 -15.17
C VAL A 55 -9.71 -2.27 -14.82
N PHE A 56 -10.75 -2.35 -14.00
CA PHE A 56 -11.33 -3.58 -13.50
C PHE A 56 -12.74 -3.73 -14.03
N ALA A 57 -13.17 -4.96 -14.28
CA ALA A 57 -14.53 -5.24 -14.72
C ALA A 57 -15.08 -6.50 -14.06
N ILE A 58 -16.34 -6.41 -13.60
CA ILE A 58 -17.04 -7.55 -13.02
C ILE A 58 -17.66 -8.39 -14.15
N PRO A 59 -17.38 -9.70 -14.21
CA PRO A 59 -18.03 -10.56 -15.18
C PRO A 59 -19.50 -10.75 -14.81
N GLY A 60 -20.36 -10.83 -15.83
CA GLY A 60 -21.77 -11.17 -15.65
C GLY A 60 -22.28 -12.15 -16.69
N SER A 61 -23.58 -12.44 -16.64
CA SER A 61 -24.23 -13.35 -17.59
C SER A 61 -24.06 -12.90 -19.04
N ILE A 62 -23.69 -13.81 -19.94
CA ILE A 62 -23.62 -13.52 -21.39
C ILE A 62 -24.98 -13.16 -22.00
N HIS A 63 -26.07 -13.52 -21.32
CA HIS A 63 -27.43 -13.19 -21.73
C HIS A 63 -27.87 -11.80 -21.26
N ALA A 64 -27.17 -11.21 -20.29
CA ALA A 64 -27.45 -9.87 -19.78
C ALA A 64 -26.81 -8.81 -20.70
N PRO A 65 -27.60 -7.92 -21.35
CA PRO A 65 -27.03 -6.88 -22.22
C PRO A 65 -26.08 -5.93 -21.50
N GLN A 66 -26.29 -5.74 -20.20
CA GLN A 66 -25.50 -4.89 -19.31
C GLN A 66 -24.15 -5.51 -18.91
N SER A 67 -23.89 -6.79 -19.21
CA SER A 67 -22.58 -7.41 -18.97
C SER A 67 -21.67 -7.35 -20.21
N ARG A 68 -22.22 -7.03 -21.39
CA ARG A 68 -21.46 -7.04 -22.66
C ARG A 68 -20.31 -6.04 -22.70
N GLY A 69 -20.49 -4.87 -22.09
CA GLY A 69 -19.43 -3.86 -21.96
C GLY A 69 -18.33 -4.30 -21.02
N CYS A 70 -18.66 -4.91 -19.87
CA CYS A 70 -17.67 -5.51 -18.97
C CYS A 70 -16.86 -6.60 -19.69
N HIS A 71 -17.52 -7.51 -20.42
CA HIS A 71 -16.83 -8.53 -21.21
C HIS A 71 -15.94 -7.94 -22.30
N ALA A 72 -16.35 -6.84 -22.94
CA ALA A 72 -15.54 -6.15 -23.94
C ALA A 72 -14.28 -5.53 -23.31
N LEU A 73 -14.40 -4.91 -22.13
CA LEU A 73 -13.26 -4.38 -21.38
C LEU A 73 -12.27 -5.49 -21.00
N ILE A 74 -12.77 -6.63 -20.50
CA ILE A 74 -11.93 -7.78 -20.13
C ILE A 74 -11.16 -8.29 -21.34
N LYS A 75 -11.82 -8.40 -22.51
CA LYS A 75 -11.16 -8.77 -23.78
C LYS A 75 -10.13 -7.74 -24.25
N GLN A 76 -10.24 -6.50 -23.82
CA GLN A 76 -9.31 -5.41 -24.13
C GLN A 76 -8.18 -5.29 -23.09
N GLY A 77 -8.14 -6.16 -22.08
CA GLY A 77 -7.07 -6.21 -21.08
C GLY A 77 -7.44 -5.63 -19.72
N ALA A 78 -8.69 -5.23 -19.48
CA ALA A 78 -9.14 -4.91 -18.13
C ALA A 78 -9.08 -6.16 -17.25
N LYS A 79 -8.61 -6.00 -16.00
CA LYS A 79 -8.54 -7.11 -15.05
C LYS A 79 -9.96 -7.54 -14.67
N LEU A 80 -10.24 -8.83 -14.85
CA LEU A 80 -11.46 -9.45 -14.31
C LEU A 80 -11.34 -9.50 -12.79
N VAL A 81 -12.36 -9.01 -12.10
CA VAL A 81 -12.45 -9.09 -10.64
C VAL A 81 -13.84 -9.57 -10.22
N ASP A 82 -13.90 -10.37 -9.17
CA ASP A 82 -15.14 -10.79 -8.53
C ASP A 82 -15.22 -10.39 -7.05
N SER A 83 -14.12 -9.88 -6.50
CA SER A 83 -14.02 -9.42 -5.13
C SER A 83 -13.30 -8.07 -5.01
N ALA A 84 -13.50 -7.39 -3.87
CA ALA A 84 -12.73 -6.19 -3.55
C ALA A 84 -11.25 -6.51 -3.29
N ALA A 85 -10.93 -7.74 -2.86
CA ALA A 85 -9.56 -8.16 -2.59
C ALA A 85 -8.70 -8.13 -3.87
N ASP A 86 -9.25 -8.58 -5.00
CA ASP A 86 -8.54 -8.60 -6.29
C ASP A 86 -8.09 -7.21 -6.73
N ILE A 87 -8.91 -6.20 -6.42
CA ILE A 87 -8.65 -4.78 -6.72
C ILE A 87 -7.56 -4.25 -5.78
N LEU A 88 -7.68 -4.53 -4.47
CA LEU A 88 -6.73 -4.08 -3.48
C LEU A 88 -5.34 -4.70 -3.70
N GLU A 89 -5.28 -5.96 -4.11
CA GLU A 89 -4.06 -6.67 -4.47
C GLU A 89 -3.43 -6.05 -5.72
N GLU A 90 -4.20 -5.83 -6.79
CA GLU A 90 -3.66 -5.22 -8.02
C GLU A 90 -3.14 -3.81 -7.78
N LEU A 91 -3.89 -3.01 -7.02
CA LEU A 91 -3.49 -1.65 -6.67
C LEU A 91 -2.36 -1.61 -5.64
N ARG A 92 -1.93 -2.77 -5.12
CA ARG A 92 -0.96 -2.87 -4.01
C ARG A 92 -1.35 -1.91 -2.89
N TRP A 93 -2.62 -1.95 -2.50
CA TRP A 93 -3.24 -0.93 -1.67
C TRP A 93 -2.70 -0.94 -0.23
N PHE A 94 -2.31 -2.13 0.24
CA PHE A 94 -1.69 -2.34 1.54
C PHE A 94 -0.17 -2.41 1.49
N ASP A 95 0.43 -2.42 0.30
CA ASP A 95 1.82 -2.00 0.21
C ASP A 95 1.79 -0.53 0.59
N ALA A 96 2.27 -0.24 1.81
CA ALA A 96 2.61 1.13 2.14
C ALA A 96 3.41 1.68 0.94
N PRO A 97 3.26 2.96 0.55
CA PRO A 97 4.36 3.58 -0.16
C PRO A 97 5.57 3.21 0.67
N ASP A 98 6.57 2.64 0.03
CA ASP A 98 7.87 2.43 0.62
C ASP A 98 8.26 3.82 1.12
N ARG A 99 7.86 4.16 2.36
CA ARG A 99 8.68 4.98 3.22
C ARG A 99 10.02 4.31 3.00
N PRO A 100 11.07 5.05 2.67
CA PRO A 100 12.39 4.49 2.80
C PRO A 100 12.53 4.06 4.27
N SER A 101 12.07 2.85 4.58
CA SER A 101 12.70 1.96 5.51
C SER A 101 14.14 2.01 5.05
N PRO A 102 15.09 2.31 5.92
CA PRO A 102 16.49 2.19 5.59
C PRO A 102 16.78 0.69 5.41
N THR A 103 16.31 0.12 4.30
CA THR A 103 16.85 -1.09 3.71
C THR A 103 18.15 -0.65 3.04
N THR A 104 19.09 -0.20 3.86
CA THR A 104 20.49 -0.44 3.55
C THR A 104 20.65 -1.93 3.74
N SER A 105 20.41 -2.66 2.65
CA SER A 105 21.05 -3.93 2.37
C SER A 105 22.56 -3.68 2.21
N SER A 106 23.19 -3.25 3.28
CA SER A 106 24.59 -3.54 3.54
C SER A 106 24.63 -4.94 4.16
N PRO A 107 25.65 -5.77 3.86
CA PRO A 107 25.81 -7.03 4.54
C PRO A 107 25.80 -6.74 6.04
N SER A 108 24.83 -7.31 6.74
CA SER A 108 24.64 -7.14 8.17
C SER A 108 25.88 -7.68 8.88
N VAL A 109 26.80 -6.79 9.20
CA VAL A 109 27.52 -6.91 10.46
C VAL A 109 26.41 -6.75 11.51
N GLU A 110 25.87 -7.87 12.00
CA GLU A 110 24.95 -7.85 13.13
C GLU A 110 25.53 -6.90 14.18
N ASP A 111 24.70 -6.00 14.70
CA ASP A 111 25.12 -5.10 15.77
C ASP A 111 25.73 -5.96 16.90
N PRO A 112 26.97 -5.70 17.33
CA PRO A 112 27.63 -6.50 18.35
C PRO A 112 26.81 -6.57 19.65
N VAL A 113 25.99 -5.54 19.93
CA VAL A 113 25.07 -5.51 21.06
C VAL A 113 23.90 -6.48 20.87
N LEU A 114 23.31 -6.55 19.67
CA LEU A 114 22.22 -7.48 19.36
C LEU A 114 22.70 -8.94 19.32
N ALA A 115 23.91 -9.18 18.82
CA ALA A 115 24.53 -10.50 18.83
C ALA A 115 24.84 -10.98 20.27
N ALA A 116 25.30 -10.06 21.13
CA ALA A 116 25.61 -10.37 22.54
C ALA A 116 24.37 -10.52 23.43
N LEU A 117 23.26 -9.83 23.11
CA LEU A 117 21.98 -9.95 23.81
C LEU A 117 21.38 -11.37 23.67
N GLY A 118 21.45 -11.97 22.48
CA GLY A 118 20.80 -13.26 22.23
C GLY A 118 19.28 -13.18 22.38
N HIS A 119 18.66 -14.20 22.99
CA HIS A 119 17.21 -14.29 23.21
C HIS A 119 16.79 -14.20 24.69
N ASP A 120 17.75 -14.26 25.61
CA ASP A 120 17.52 -14.20 27.06
C ASP A 120 17.67 -12.76 27.58
N PRO A 121 16.97 -12.38 28.67
CA PRO A 121 17.13 -11.07 29.28
C PRO A 121 18.51 -10.93 29.96
N VAL A 122 19.28 -9.90 29.60
CA VAL A 122 20.65 -9.68 30.11
C VAL A 122 20.76 -8.30 30.77
N THR A 123 21.55 -8.18 31.84
CA THR A 123 21.84 -6.89 32.50
C THR A 123 22.87 -6.08 31.72
N LEU A 124 22.86 -4.75 31.91
CA LEU A 124 23.85 -3.85 31.31
C LEU A 124 25.29 -4.26 31.65
N ASP A 125 25.56 -4.65 32.90
CA ASP A 125 26.91 -5.03 33.35
C ASP A 125 27.38 -6.34 32.69
N ALA A 126 26.48 -7.30 32.50
CA ALA A 126 26.80 -8.56 31.82
C ALA A 126 27.06 -8.34 30.33
N LEU A 127 26.32 -7.44 29.67
CA LEU A 127 26.59 -7.03 28.29
C LEU A 127 27.91 -6.27 28.15
N SER A 128 28.19 -5.35 29.08
CA SER A 128 29.45 -4.61 29.12
C SER A 128 30.66 -5.55 29.26
N ALA A 129 30.56 -6.56 30.12
CA ALA A 129 31.60 -7.58 30.29
C ALA A 129 31.80 -8.47 29.05
N ARG A 130 30.75 -8.73 28.26
CA ARG A 130 30.83 -9.59 27.06
C ARG A 130 31.39 -8.88 25.83
N ILE A 131 31.02 -7.60 25.64
CA ILE A 131 31.41 -6.82 24.46
C ILE A 131 32.68 -6.00 24.74
N GLY A 132 33.01 -5.76 26.02
CA GLY A 132 34.15 -4.94 26.43
C GLY A 132 33.92 -3.44 26.27
N TRP A 133 32.66 -3.02 26.12
CA TRP A 133 32.31 -1.60 25.94
C TRP A 133 32.05 -0.91 27.27
N PRO A 134 32.42 0.38 27.41
CA PRO A 134 32.07 1.18 28.57
C PRO A 134 30.54 1.23 28.78
N PRO A 135 30.03 1.18 30.02
CA PRO A 135 28.60 1.21 30.31
C PRO A 135 27.85 2.42 29.70
N ALA A 136 28.53 3.56 29.58
CA ALA A 136 27.96 4.77 28.99
C ALA A 136 27.70 4.63 27.47
N GLU A 137 28.64 4.03 26.75
CA GLU A 137 28.53 3.79 25.29
C GLU A 137 27.47 2.73 25.01
N LEU A 138 27.45 1.67 25.82
CA LEU A 138 26.45 0.62 25.76
C LEU A 138 25.04 1.14 26.07
N SER A 139 24.89 2.03 27.07
CA SER A 139 23.59 2.64 27.40
C SER A 139 23.07 3.52 26.26
N ALA A 140 23.94 4.28 25.58
CA ALA A 140 23.54 5.09 24.44
C ALA A 140 23.10 4.22 23.26
N ARG A 141 23.80 3.10 23.02
CA ARG A 141 23.44 2.17 21.94
C ARG A 141 22.14 1.42 22.23
N LEU A 142 21.94 0.93 23.45
CA LEU A 142 20.70 0.27 23.87
C LEU A 142 19.49 1.21 23.81
N LEU A 143 19.66 2.49 24.15
CA LEU A 143 18.59 3.48 24.00
C LEU A 143 18.21 3.68 22.53
N ALA A 144 19.19 3.73 21.62
CA ALA A 144 18.92 3.82 20.20
C ALA A 144 18.16 2.60 19.67
N LEU A 145 18.52 1.40 20.15
CA LEU A 145 17.86 0.13 19.81
C LEU A 145 16.46 -0.01 20.42
N GLU A 146 16.22 0.58 21.60
CA GLU A 146 14.90 0.68 22.22
C GLU A 146 13.98 1.60 21.41
N LEU A 147 14.51 2.74 20.93
CA LEU A 147 13.78 3.67 20.07
C LEU A 147 13.47 3.11 18.68
N SER A 148 14.32 2.22 18.14
CA SER A 148 14.06 1.50 16.88
C SER A 148 13.14 0.30 17.05
N GLY A 149 12.83 -0.11 18.30
CA GLY A 149 11.97 -1.25 18.60
C GLY A 149 12.64 -2.61 18.47
N ASP A 150 13.98 -2.67 18.44
CA ASP A 150 14.75 -3.91 18.35
C ASP A 150 15.00 -4.55 19.74
N VAL A 151 14.95 -3.74 20.80
CA VAL A 151 15.21 -4.15 22.19
C VAL A 151 14.14 -3.58 23.13
N VAL A 152 13.74 -4.35 24.14
CA VAL A 152 12.86 -3.89 25.22
C VAL A 152 13.59 -3.90 26.55
N ARG A 153 13.32 -2.89 27.39
CA ARG A 153 13.79 -2.84 28.77
C ARG A 153 12.74 -3.44 29.71
N LEU A 154 13.15 -4.45 30.46
CA LEU A 154 12.34 -5.15 31.45
C LEU A 154 12.63 -4.60 32.88
N PRO A 155 11.74 -4.86 33.85
CA PRO A 155 11.98 -4.52 35.25
C PRO A 155 13.31 -5.11 35.74
N GLY A 156 14.09 -4.32 36.50
CA GLY A 156 15.39 -4.76 37.03
C GLY A 156 16.60 -4.49 36.13
N GLN A 157 16.52 -3.51 35.21
CA GLN A 157 17.63 -3.15 34.30
C GLN A 157 18.05 -4.28 33.36
N LEU A 158 17.09 -5.13 32.99
CA LEU A 158 17.27 -6.21 32.04
C LEU A 158 16.87 -5.75 30.65
N PHE A 159 17.60 -6.19 29.63
CA PHE A 159 17.33 -5.90 28.23
C PHE A 159 17.11 -7.20 27.47
N GLN A 160 16.10 -7.22 26.60
CA GLN A 160 15.77 -8.38 25.76
C GLN A 160 15.55 -7.95 24.32
N ARG A 161 16.07 -8.74 23.37
CA ARG A 161 15.83 -8.53 21.94
C ARG A 161 14.39 -8.89 21.57
N LEU A 162 13.73 -8.02 20.81
CA LEU A 162 12.42 -8.31 20.22
C LEU A 162 12.63 -9.01 18.87
N VAL A 163 12.11 -10.22 18.71
CA VAL A 163 12.10 -10.91 17.42
C VAL A 163 10.84 -10.44 16.68
N GLN A 164 11.03 -9.68 15.60
CA GLN A 164 9.91 -9.39 14.69
C GLN A 164 9.50 -10.71 14.03
N ALA A 165 8.26 -11.13 14.27
CA ALA A 165 7.65 -12.32 13.66
C ALA A 165 7.08 -11.99 12.27
#